data_AF-X1I5E1-F1
#
_entry.id   AF-X1I5E1-F1
#
_cell.length_a   1.000
_cell.length_b   1.000
_cell.length_c   1.000
_cell.angle_alpha   90.00
_cell.angle_beta   90.00
_cell.angle_gamma   90.00
#
_symmetry.space_group_name_H-M   'P 1'
#
loop_
_entity.id
_entity.type
_entity.pdbx_description
1 polymer ?
#
loop_
_entity_poly.entity_id
_entity_poly.type
_entity_poly.pdbx_seq_one_letter_code
_entity_poly.pdbx_strand_id
1 'polypeptide(L)'
;MAVAGEAPKAAAKLNRHHVPSGGIAMTAALGLLGVALNAFLPDSAFEIVMNLAGIGIAGTWAMVLLAHTRFVSAVRRGKDNRPEYRMPGAPVTN
;
A
#
# COMPACT_ATOMS: atom_id res chain seq x y z
N MET A 1 -8.09 0.69 6.42
CA MET A 1 -7.28 1.92 6.36
C MET A 1 -7.93 3.07 7.14
N ALA A 2 -9.07 3.63 6.72
CA ALA A 2 -9.70 4.74 7.46
C ALA A 2 -10.35 4.35 8.82
N VAL A 3 -10.81 3.10 8.96
CA VAL A 3 -11.35 2.55 10.23
C VAL A 3 -10.24 2.23 11.25
N ALA A 4 -9.00 2.04 10.78
CA ALA A 4 -7.84 1.74 11.62
C ALA A 4 -7.10 3.01 12.10
N GLY A 5 -7.57 4.20 11.74
CA GLY A 5 -6.92 5.49 12.08
C GLY A 5 -5.82 5.95 11.11
N GLU A 6 -5.45 5.11 10.14
CA GLU A 6 -4.31 5.30 9.23
C GLU A 6 -4.61 6.19 8.00
N ALA A 7 -5.78 6.83 7.92
CA ALA A 7 -6.16 7.69 6.79
C ALA A 7 -6.94 8.94 7.27
N PRO A 8 -6.91 10.06 6.53
CA PRO A 8 -7.58 11.29 6.93
C PRO A 8 -9.07 11.04 7.17
N LYS A 9 -9.62 11.62 8.25
CA LYS A 9 -11.02 11.44 8.69
C LYS A 9 -12.05 11.70 7.57
N ALA A 10 -11.70 12.56 6.61
CA ALA A 10 -12.52 12.84 5.42
C ALA A 10 -12.68 11.63 4.48
N ALA A 11 -11.69 10.73 4.41
CA ALA A 11 -11.76 9.50 3.63
C ALA A 11 -12.55 8.39 4.35
N ALA A 12 -12.79 8.54 5.67
CA ALA A 12 -13.57 7.61 6.49
C ALA A 12 -15.08 7.90 6.46
N LYS A 13 -15.48 9.11 6.06
CA LYS A 13 -16.87 9.56 6.18
C LYS A 13 -17.69 9.01 5.01
N LEU A 14 -18.62 8.11 5.34
CA LEU A 14 -19.60 7.57 4.39
C LEU A 14 -20.75 8.57 4.23
N ASN A 15 -21.26 8.72 3.00
CA ASN A 15 -22.47 9.49 2.74
C ASN A 15 -23.74 8.67 3.07
N ARG A 16 -24.93 9.26 2.89
CA ARG A 16 -26.24 8.60 3.14
C ARG A 16 -26.49 7.32 2.34
N HIS A 17 -25.72 7.09 1.27
CA HIS A 17 -25.79 5.91 0.41
C HIS A 17 -24.65 4.91 0.72
N HIS A 18 -23.97 5.05 1.86
CA HIS A 18 -22.81 4.23 2.25
C HIS A 18 -21.62 4.30 1.28
N VAL A 19 -21.51 5.41 0.53
CA VAL A 19 -20.42 5.64 -0.40
C VAL A 19 -19.36 6.53 0.26
N PRO A 20 -18.07 6.14 0.27
CA PRO A 20 -16.97 6.96 0.79
C PRO A 20 -16.64 8.08 -0.21
N SER A 21 -17.48 9.12 -0.26
CA SER A 21 -17.35 10.23 -1.21
C SER A 21 -16.02 10.95 -1.12
N GLY A 22 -15.42 11.03 0.07
CA GLY A 22 -14.08 11.60 0.26
C GLY A 22 -12.99 10.77 -0.42
N GLY A 23 -13.09 9.44 -0.41
CA GLY A 23 -12.15 8.56 -1.12
C GLY A 23 -12.27 8.71 -2.63
N ILE A 24 -13.50 8.76 -3.15
CA ILE A 24 -13.76 8.91 -4.59
C ILE A 24 -13.24 10.26 -5.10
N ALA A 25 -13.53 11.35 -4.39
CA ALA A 25 -13.06 12.68 -4.76
C ALA A 25 -11.53 12.75 -4.78
N MET A 26 -10.87 12.10 -3.83
CA MET A 26 -9.41 12.02 -3.77
C MET A 26 -8.82 11.27 -4.97
N THR A 27 -9.39 10.11 -5.33
CA THR A 27 -8.94 9.36 -6.52
C THR A 27 -9.22 10.13 -7.83
N ALA A 28 -10.34 10.84 -7.91
CA ALA A 28 -10.67 11.66 -9.06
C ALA A 28 -9.70 12.84 -9.22
N ALA A 29 -9.35 13.51 -8.11
CA ALA A 29 -8.36 14.60 -8.11
C ALA A 29 -6.97 14.13 -8.57
N LEU A 30 -6.53 12.93 -8.13
CA LEU A 30 -5.29 12.33 -8.61
C LEU A 30 -5.34 12.02 -10.11
N GLY A 31 -6.48 11.54 -10.62
CA GLY A 31 -6.68 11.33 -12.05
C GLY A 31 -6.57 12.63 -12.85
N LEU A 32 -7.19 13.72 -12.36
CA LEU A 32 -7.09 15.04 -12.98
C LEU A 32 -5.66 15.58 -12.99
N LEU A 33 -4.89 15.32 -11.94
CA LEU A 33 -3.45 15.60 -11.89
C LEU A 33 -2.68 14.86 -12.99
N GLY A 34 -3.00 13.59 -13.24
CA GLY A 34 -2.43 12.82 -14.35
C GLY A 34 -2.76 13.41 -15.72
N VAL A 35 -4.02 13.85 -15.92
CA VAL A 35 -4.44 14.53 -17.16
C VAL A 35 -3.69 15.85 -17.35
N ALA A 36 -3.56 16.65 -16.28
CA ALA A 36 -2.79 17.90 -16.32
C ALA A 36 -1.32 17.65 -16.66
N LEU A 37 -0.69 16.65 -16.03
CA LEU A 37 0.69 16.27 -16.30
C LEU A 37 0.87 15.85 -17.77
N ASN A 38 -0.06 15.07 -18.31
CA ASN A 38 -0.05 14.67 -19.72
C ASN A 38 -0.23 15.85 -20.68
N ALA A 39 -0.94 16.92 -20.28
CA ALA A 39 -1.09 18.11 -21.10
C ALA A 39 0.20 18.95 -21.20
N PHE A 40 1.03 18.95 -20.15
CA PHE A 40 2.30 19.71 -20.14
C PHE A 40 3.52 18.89 -20.57
N LEU A 41 3.53 17.57 -20.29
CA LEU A 41 4.63 16.66 -20.62
C LEU A 41 4.08 15.36 -21.24
N PRO A 42 3.56 15.39 -22.47
CA PRO A 42 2.89 14.23 -23.09
C PRO A 42 3.81 13.00 -23.21
N ASP A 43 5.06 13.20 -23.61
CA ASP A 43 5.98 12.08 -23.87
C ASP A 43 6.55 11.45 -22.58
N SER A 44 6.61 12.21 -21.47
CA SER A 44 7.22 11.76 -20.21
C SER A 44 6.23 11.49 -19.08
N ALA A 45 4.96 11.92 -19.20
CA ALA A 45 3.97 11.76 -18.13
C ALA A 45 3.75 10.30 -17.75
N PHE A 46 3.65 9.40 -18.74
CA PHE A 46 3.48 7.97 -18.49
C PHE A 46 4.67 7.38 -17.73
N GLU A 47 5.89 7.72 -18.15
CA GLU A 47 7.12 7.24 -17.52
C GLU A 47 7.25 7.72 -16.07
N ILE A 48 6.98 9.01 -15.82
CA ILE A 48 7.01 9.59 -14.46
C ILE A 48 6.03 8.86 -13.54
N VAL A 49 4.79 8.68 -13.99
CA VAL A 49 3.75 8.00 -13.19
C VAL A 49 4.13 6.54 -12.94
N MET A 50 4.64 5.84 -13.95
CA MET A 50 5.04 4.44 -13.84
C MET A 50 6.22 4.27 -12.87
N ASN A 51 7.24 5.11 -12.97
CA ASN A 51 8.39 5.08 -12.08
C ASN A 51 7.99 5.36 -10.63
N LEU A 52 7.13 6.36 -10.41
CA LEU A 52 6.62 6.69 -9.08
C LEU A 52 5.79 5.54 -8.49
N ALA A 53 4.93 4.92 -9.30
CA ALA A 53 4.16 3.74 -8.90
C ALA A 53 5.08 2.57 -8.55
N GLY A 54 6.12 2.34 -9.36
CA GLY A 54 7.14 1.31 -9.12
C GLY A 54 7.83 1.47 -7.76
N ILE A 55 8.24 2.69 -7.40
CA ILE A 55 8.85 2.98 -6.08
C ILE A 55 7.86 2.68 -4.95
N GLY A 56 6.59 3.10 -5.09
CA GLY A 56 5.55 2.84 -4.08
C GLY A 56 5.29 1.34 -3.86
N ILE A 57 5.21 0.57 -4.95
CA ILE A 57 5.01 -0.88 -4.90
C ILE A 57 6.24 -1.54 -4.27
N ALA A 58 7.45 -1.19 -4.72
CA ALA A 58 8.70 -1.71 -4.17
C ALA A 58 8.82 -1.41 -2.66
N GLY A 59 8.48 -0.19 -2.24
CA GLY A 59 8.44 0.19 -0.83
C GLY A 59 7.44 -0.63 -0.02
N THR A 60 6.26 -0.90 -0.58
CA THR A 60 5.23 -1.74 0.07
C THR A 60 5.74 -3.16 0.29
N TRP A 61 6.31 -3.79 -0.74
CA TRP A 61 6.89 -5.13 -0.62
C TRP A 61 8.10 -5.17 0.32
N ALA A 62 8.96 -4.15 0.27
CA ALA A 62 10.06 -4.02 1.21
C ALA A 62 9.56 -3.97 2.66
N MET A 63 8.50 -3.20 2.94
CA MET A 63 7.86 -3.16 4.26
C MET A 63 7.30 -4.52 4.68
N VAL A 64 6.63 -5.23 3.77
CA VAL A 64 6.11 -6.59 4.04
C VAL A 64 7.24 -7.55 4.39
N LEU A 65 8.32 -7.55 3.61
CA LEU A 65 9.49 -8.40 3.87
C LEU A 65 10.19 -8.02 5.19
N LEU A 66 10.31 -6.73 5.51
CA LEU A 66 10.88 -6.26 6.77
C LEU A 66 10.02 -6.68 7.96
N ALA A 67 8.69 -6.55 7.86
CA ALA A 67 7.77 -7.00 8.89
C ALA A 67 7.88 -8.52 9.09
N HIS A 68 7.92 -9.29 8.00
CA HIS A 68 8.06 -10.76 8.03
C HIS A 68 9.39 -11.22 8.63
N THR A 69 10.51 -10.64 8.22
CA THR A 69 11.84 -10.98 8.77
C THR A 69 11.93 -10.65 10.26
N ARG A 70 11.34 -9.53 10.69
CA ARG A 70 11.24 -9.16 12.11
C ARG A 70 10.36 -10.12 12.90
N PHE A 71 9.23 -10.56 12.32
CA PHE A 71 8.36 -11.57 12.91
C PHE A 71 9.10 -12.90 13.10
N VAL A 72 9.77 -13.41 12.07
CA VAL A 72 10.57 -14.66 12.16
C VAL A 72 11.67 -14.53 13.22
N SER A 73 12.33 -13.38 13.31
CA SER A 73 13.32 -13.11 14.37
C SER A 73 12.69 -13.12 15.77
N ALA A 74 11.49 -12.54 15.94
CA ALA A 74 10.77 -12.54 17.22
C ALA A 74 10.35 -13.96 17.66
N VAL A 75 9.84 -14.76 16.73
CA VAL A 75 9.50 -16.18 16.95
C VAL A 75 10.74 -16.98 17.35
N ARG A 76 11.88 -16.80 16.67
CA ARG A 76 13.15 -17.48 17.02
C ARG A 76 13.65 -17.11 18.42
N ARG A 77 13.34 -15.91 18.89
CA ARG A 77 13.67 -15.43 20.24
C ARG A 77 12.63 -15.84 21.30
N GLY A 78 11.64 -16.65 20.94
CA GLY A 78 10.58 -17.11 21.84
C GLY A 78 9.59 -16.03 22.26
N LYS A 79 9.55 -14.89 21.54
CA LYS A 79 8.67 -13.76 21.87
C LYS A 79 7.29 -13.85 21.23
N ASP A 80 7.11 -14.77 20.30
CA ASP A 80 5.87 -14.94 19.56
C ASP A 80 5.69 -16.40 19.12
N ASN A 81 4.44 -16.80 18.89
CA ASN A 81 4.08 -18.15 18.48
C ASN A 81 4.07 -18.26 16.95
N ARG A 82 4.67 -19.35 16.45
CA ARG A 82 4.73 -19.58 15.00
C ARG A 82 3.34 -20.07 14.50
N PRO A 83 2.86 -19.61 13.33
CA PRO A 83 1.59 -20.08 12.78
C PRO A 83 1.63 -21.58 12.47
N GLU A 84 0.45 -22.20 12.46
CA GLU A 84 0.28 -23.64 12.21
C GLU A 84 0.70 -24.02 10.77
N TYR A 85 0.42 -23.15 9.81
CA TYR A 85 0.88 -23.31 8.43
C TYR A 85 2.36 -22.99 8.29
N ARG A 86 3.11 -23.91 7.68
CA ARG A 86 4.54 -23.75 7.35
C ARG A 86 4.72 -23.89 5.85
N MET A 87 5.48 -22.98 5.25
CA MET A 87 5.88 -23.14 3.85
C MET A 87 6.73 -24.41 3.71
N PRO A 88 6.51 -25.23 2.67
CA PRO A 88 7.37 -26.36 2.38
C PRO A 88 8.80 -25.86 2.14
N GLY A 89 9.78 -26.41 2.87
CA GLY A 89 11.19 -26.00 2.80
C GLY A 89 11.62 -24.94 3.83
N ALA A 90 10.74 -24.49 4.73
CA ALA A 90 11.15 -23.64 5.85
C ALA A 90 12.13 -24.40 6.78
N PRO A 91 13.29 -23.82 7.19
CA PRO A 91 13.62 -22.39 7.22
C PRO A 91 14.53 -21.89 6.07
N VAL A 92 14.83 -22.74 5.08
CA VAL A 92 15.72 -22.38 3.96
C VAL A 92 14.98 -21.57 2.89
N THR A 93 13.68 -21.86 2.71
CA THR A 93 12.78 -21.21 1.74
C THR A 93 11.89 -20.14 2.40
N ASN A 94 12.43 -19.33 3.33
CA ASN A 94 11.66 -18.37 4.14
C ASN A 94 10.64 -17.51 3.36
#